data_AF-A0A2E3D8K4-F1
#
_entry.id   AF-A0A2E3D8K4-F1
#
_cell.length_a   1.000
_cell.length_b   1.000
_cell.length_c   1.000
_cell.angle_alpha   90.00
_cell.angle_beta   90.00
_cell.angle_gamma   90.00
#
_symmetry.space_group_name_H-M   'P 1'
#
loop_
_entity.id
_entity.type
_entity.pdbx_description
1 polymer ?
#
loop_
_entity_poly.entity_id
_entity_poly.type
_entity_poly.pdbx_seq_one_letter_code
_entity_poly.pdbx_strand_id
1 'polypeptide(L)'
;MKEKKYTLEKLYKGLKLRVVIENEEIALLVGKSTRAKQNFSKKQGAQILSTSIQTGYEWHEQVEVFVTRSSDKVAMILKASGHEIARK
;
A
#
# COMPACT_ATOMS: atom_id res chain seq x y z
N MET A 1 22.16 6.14 11.07
CA MET A 1 21.41 4.92 10.67
C MET A 1 20.89 5.13 9.26
N LYS A 2 21.07 4.19 8.32
CA LYS A 2 20.47 4.32 6.98
C LYS A 2 18.97 4.07 7.09
N GLU A 3 18.15 5.04 6.70
CA GLU A 3 16.70 4.87 6.64
C GLU A 3 16.36 3.80 5.60
N LYS A 4 15.63 2.75 6.03
CA LYS A 4 15.15 1.71 5.11
C LYS A 4 13.86 2.21 4.47
N LYS A 5 13.89 2.41 3.15
CA LYS A 5 12.73 2.79 2.35
C LYS A 5 12.33 1.66 1.43
N TYR A 6 11.07 1.25 1.50
CA TYR A 6 10.48 0.29 0.56
C TYR A 6 9.40 0.97 -0.26
N THR A 7 9.31 0.59 -1.52
CA THR A 7 8.28 1.12 -2.43
C THR A 7 7.78 0.01 -3.33
N LEU A 8 6.46 -0.06 -3.45
CA LEU A 8 5.72 -0.86 -4.43
C LEU A 8 4.84 0.12 -5.22
N GLU A 9 4.90 0.04 -6.54
CA GLU A 9 4.20 0.96 -7.43
C GLU A 9 3.53 0.19 -8.58
N LYS A 10 2.31 0.57 -8.92
CA LYS A 10 1.55 -0.02 -10.02
C LYS A 10 0.66 1.02 -10.67
N LEU A 11 0.68 1.07 -12.00
CA LEU A 11 -0.35 1.76 -12.77
C LEU A 11 -1.57 0.84 -12.88
N TYR A 12 -2.72 1.31 -12.43
CA TYR A 12 -3.98 0.57 -12.44
C TYR A 12 -5.11 1.48 -12.92
N LYS A 13 -5.74 1.12 -14.05
CA LYS A 13 -6.83 1.88 -14.68
C LYS A 13 -6.56 3.40 -14.80
N GLY A 14 -5.33 3.75 -15.22
CA GLY A 14 -4.90 5.15 -15.39
C GLY A 14 -4.47 5.85 -14.09
N LEU A 15 -4.64 5.23 -12.93
CA LEU A 15 -4.22 5.76 -11.64
C LEU A 15 -2.90 5.13 -11.19
N LYS A 16 -2.02 5.97 -10.66
CA LYS A 16 -0.74 5.55 -10.11
C LYS A 16 -0.91 5.19 -8.64
N LEU A 17 -0.91 3.89 -8.32
CA LEU A 17 -0.99 3.41 -6.95
C LEU A 17 0.42 3.18 -6.41
N ARG A 18 0.71 3.71 -5.22
CA ARG A 18 2.03 3.58 -4.60
C ARG A 18 1.90 3.28 -3.12
N VAL A 19 2.64 2.28 -2.68
CA VAL A 19 2.86 1.97 -1.26
C VAL A 19 4.28 2.41 -0.93
N VAL A 20 4.42 3.25 0.09
CA VAL A 20 5.72 3.65 0.62
C VAL A 20 5.82 3.21 2.06
N ILE A 21 6.95 2.60 2.39
CA ILE A 21 7.32 2.31 3.77
C ILE A 21 8.60 3.06 4.05
N GLU A 22 8.56 3.96 5.03
CA GLU A 22 9.69 4.78 5.43
C GLU A 22 9.77 4.73 6.96
N ASN A 23 10.89 4.22 7.47
CA ASN A 23 11.07 3.96 8.90
C ASN A 23 10.02 2.98 9.49
N GLU A 24 9.09 3.49 10.28
CA GLU A 24 7.97 2.72 10.86
C GLU A 24 6.64 3.16 10.26
N GLU A 25 6.62 3.84 9.13
CA GLU A 25 5.40 4.41 8.58
C GLU A 25 5.06 3.75 7.24
N ILE A 26 3.79 3.42 7.06
CA ILE A 26 3.23 2.90 5.82
C ILE A 26 2.26 3.94 5.26
N ALA A 27 2.43 4.28 4.00
CA ALA A 27 1.53 5.18 3.28
C ALA A 27 1.04 4.51 1.98
N LEU A 28 -0.27 4.58 1.75
CA LEU A 28 -0.92 4.26 0.48
C LEU A 28 -1.26 5.56 -0.23
N LEU A 29 -0.69 5.75 -1.41
CA LEU A 29 -0.87 6.92 -2.25
C LEU A 29 -1.61 6.55 -3.53
N VAL A 30 -2.51 7.44 -3.95
CA VAL A 30 -3.21 7.40 -5.24
C VAL A 30 -2.84 8.68 -5.98
N GLY A 31 -2.09 8.54 -7.08
CA GLY A 31 -1.44 9.66 -7.74
C GLY A 31 -0.38 10.31 -6.83
N LYS A 32 -0.60 11.59 -6.52
CA LYS A 32 0.26 12.37 -5.59
C LYS A 32 -0.32 12.47 -4.18
N SER A 33 -1.53 11.94 -3.95
CA SER A 33 -2.25 12.11 -2.69
C SER A 33 -2.09 10.90 -1.80
N THR A 34 -1.64 11.10 -0.56
CA THR A 34 -1.70 10.08 0.48
C THR A 34 -3.16 9.89 0.90
N ARG A 35 -3.68 8.67 0.75
CA ARG A 35 -5.07 8.33 1.04
C ARG A 35 -5.23 7.59 2.35
N ALA A 36 -4.25 6.77 2.71
CA ALA A 36 -4.20 6.08 3.99
C ALA A 36 -2.77 6.05 4.49
N LYS A 37 -2.63 6.11 5.81
CA LYS A 37 -1.33 6.21 6.47
C LYS A 37 -1.41 5.59 7.87
N GLN A 38 -0.42 4.78 8.24
CA GLN A 38 -0.35 4.23 9.60
C GLN A 38 1.08 3.90 10.00
N ASN A 39 1.33 3.83 11.30
CA ASN A 39 2.59 3.34 11.82
C ASN A 39 2.57 1.81 11.94
N PHE A 40 3.69 1.18 11.61
CA PHE A 40 4.02 -0.19 11.93
C PHE A 40 3.90 -0.41 13.43
N SER A 41 2.99 -1.29 13.80
CA SER A 41 2.94 -1.87 15.13
C SER A 41 4.22 -2.67 15.35
N LYS A 42 4.86 -2.47 16.51
CA LYS A 42 6.00 -3.29 16.96
C LYS A 42 5.62 -4.74 17.20
N LYS A 43 4.33 -5.07 17.25
CA LYS A 43 3.84 -6.44 17.32
C LYS A 43 3.93 -7.06 15.92
N GLN A 44 4.62 -8.19 15.80
CA GLN A 44 4.67 -8.98 14.57
C GLN A 44 3.25 -9.22 14.07
N GLY A 45 2.95 -8.81 12.83
CA GLY A 45 1.61 -8.90 12.27
C GLY A 45 1.50 -8.27 10.89
N ALA A 46 0.46 -8.68 10.16
CA ALA A 46 0.08 -8.03 8.91
C ALA A 46 -0.65 -6.72 9.21
N GLN A 47 -0.27 -5.67 8.50
CA GLN A 47 -0.91 -4.37 8.55
C GLN A 47 -1.63 -4.12 7.24
N ILE A 48 -2.86 -3.62 7.33
CA ILE A 48 -3.70 -3.37 6.16
C ILE A 48 -3.98 -1.88 6.08
N LEU A 49 -3.78 -1.27 4.91
CA LEU A 49 -4.30 0.05 4.59
C LEU A 49 -5.25 -0.10 3.42
N SER A 50 -6.32 0.69 3.40
CA SER A 50 -7.28 0.62 2.32
C SER A 50 -7.82 1.99 1.96
N THR A 51 -8.27 2.13 0.71
CA THR A 51 -8.92 3.33 0.21
C THR A 51 -9.78 2.98 -1.00
N SER A 52 -10.84 3.74 -1.24
CA SER A 52 -11.64 3.60 -2.44
C SER A 52 -11.13 4.56 -3.52
N ILE A 53 -11.02 4.08 -4.75
CA ILE A 53 -10.65 4.88 -5.93
C ILE A 53 -11.80 4.88 -6.93
N GLN A 54 -12.02 6.01 -7.60
CA GLN A 54 -12.96 6.10 -8.70
C GLN A 54 -12.28 5.64 -9.99
N THR A 55 -12.82 4.62 -10.65
CA THR A 55 -12.27 4.06 -11.90
C THR A 55 -13.19 4.29 -13.11
N GLY A 56 -14.31 5.01 -12.92
CA GLY A 56 -15.27 5.40 -13.94
C GLY A 56 -16.36 6.33 -13.41
N TYR A 57 -17.43 6.56 -14.18
CA TYR A 57 -18.50 7.51 -13.84
C TYR A 57 -19.20 7.19 -12.50
N GLU A 58 -19.39 5.89 -12.18
CA GLU A 58 -20.00 5.44 -10.91
C GLU A 58 -19.22 4.32 -10.21
N TRP A 59 -18.17 3.81 -10.84
CA TRP A 59 -17.44 2.65 -10.34
C TRP A 59 -16.39 3.07 -9.33
N HIS A 60 -16.57 2.57 -8.10
CA HIS A 60 -15.59 2.66 -7.02
C HIS A 60 -14.95 1.30 -6.83
N GLU A 61 -13.63 1.29 -6.74
CA GLU A 61 -12.88 0.07 -6.41
C GLU A 61 -12.16 0.24 -5.10
N GLN A 62 -12.24 -0.80 -4.28
CA GLN A 62 -11.49 -0.86 -3.03
C GLN A 62 -10.05 -1.28 -3.33
N VAL A 63 -9.11 -0.43 -2.97
CA VAL A 63 -7.68 -0.73 -3.00
C VAL A 63 -7.23 -1.05 -1.60
N GLU A 64 -6.49 -2.14 -1.45
CA GLU A 64 -5.95 -2.58 -0.17
C GLU A 64 -4.47 -2.89 -0.33
N VAL A 65 -3.67 -2.55 0.68
CA VAL A 65 -2.31 -3.04 0.79
C VAL A 65 -2.18 -3.85 2.07
N PHE A 66 -1.65 -5.06 1.92
CA PHE A 66 -1.24 -5.93 3.01
C PHE A 66 0.27 -5.82 3.14
N VAL A 67 0.73 -5.41 4.32
CA VAL A 67 2.15 -5.28 4.62
C VAL A 67 2.49 -6.18 5.79
N THR A 68 3.40 -7.13 5.56
CA THR A 68 3.88 -8.05 6.59
C THR A 68 5.37 -7.78 6.83
N ARG A 69 5.75 -7.57 8.09
CA ARG A 69 7.15 -7.39 8.48
C ARG A 69 7.58 -8.55 9.37
N SER A 70 8.68 -9.20 8.99
CA SER A 70 9.31 -10.28 9.77
C SER A 70 10.80 -10.00 9.83
N SER A 71 11.34 -9.81 11.03
CA SER A 71 12.76 -9.53 11.36
C SER A 71 13.47 -8.57 10.39
N ASP A 72 13.91 -9.03 9.22
CA ASP A 72 14.63 -8.27 8.20
C ASP A 72 13.94 -8.15 6.84
N LYS A 73 12.75 -8.73 6.67
CA LYS A 73 11.98 -8.76 5.44
C LYS A 73 10.68 -7.97 5.59
N VAL A 74 10.33 -7.28 4.51
CA VAL A 74 9.06 -6.59 4.34
C VAL A 74 8.42 -7.15 3.09
N ALA A 75 7.23 -7.71 3.23
CA ALA A 75 6.38 -8.13 2.12
C ALA A 75 5.22 -7.15 1.97
N MET A 76 4.92 -6.75 0.73
CA MET A 76 3.81 -5.89 0.37
C MET A 76 2.98 -6.57 -0.71
N ILE A 77 1.66 -6.60 -0.53
CA ILE A 77 0.71 -7.09 -1.52
C ILE A 77 -0.32 -5.99 -1.74
N LEU A 78 -0.41 -5.48 -2.96
CA LEU A 78 -1.40 -4.49 -3.37
C LEU A 78 -2.54 -5.21 -4.09
N LYS A 79 -3.77 -4.97 -3.63
CA LYS A 79 -4.99 -5.53 -4.20
C LYS A 79 -5.93 -4.42 -4.66
N ALA A 80 -6.70 -4.71 -5.70
CA ALA A 80 -7.85 -3.93 -6.11
C ALA A 80 -9.06 -4.87 -6.24
N SER A 81 -10.16 -4.54 -5.56
CA SER A 81 -11.40 -5.33 -5.55
C SER A 81 -11.17 -6.80 -5.20
N GLY A 82 -10.27 -7.07 -4.23
CA GLY A 82 -9.90 -8.41 -3.80
C GLY A 82 -8.83 -9.12 -4.65
N HIS A 83 -8.49 -8.61 -5.82
CA HIS A 83 -7.49 -9.19 -6.72
C HIS A 83 -6.11 -8.59 -6.50
N GLU A 84 -5.07 -9.43 -6.40
CA GLU A 84 -3.69 -8.97 -6.38
C GLU A 84 -3.32 -8.31 -7.71
N ILE A 85 -2.80 -7.09 -7.64
CA ILE A 85 -2.33 -6.32 -8.80
C ILE A 85 -0.83 -6.05 -8.77
N ALA A 86 -0.18 -6.18 -7.61
CA ALA A 86 1.27 -6.09 -7.45
C ALA A 86 1.75 -6.71 -6.12
N ARG A 87 3.00 -7.19 -6.09
CA ARG A 87 3.65 -7.72 -4.88
C ARG A 87 5.14 -7.39 -4.81
N LYS A 88 5.71 -7.34 -3.61
CA LYS A 88 7.15 -7.18 -3.34
C LYS A 88 7.55 -7.79 -2.00
#